data_AF-A0A7Y2THT4-F1
#
_entry.id   AF-A0A7Y2THT4-F1
#
_cell.length_a   1.000
_cell.length_b   1.000
_cell.length_c   1.000
_cell.angle_alpha   90.00
_cell.angle_beta   90.00
_cell.angle_gamma   90.00
#
_symmetry.space_group_name_H-M   'P 1'
#
loop_
_entity.id
_entity.type
_entity.pdbx_description
1 polymer ?
#
loop_
_entity_poly.entity_id
_entity_poly.type
_entity_poly.pdbx_seq_one_letter_code
_entity_poly.pdbx_strand_id
1 'polypeptide(L)'
;MLGKIKSTPRTILLAAACFLIVFIFFKALPMSFLSSWLMTATMIGGIAFTIVFGMFLFSFESQDYAEDGGSNTDMIKGILAILSLFAFAYFLISYEVEFEGKQLKAHGIVTTAKIIDKTALRAKRSETHSAEVAFEDQLKKVVHSKVLLSKDEYRNVTIGQAVSIMYVPEYTDIVRILFSEEQYQRLKGELE
;
A
#
# COMPACT_ATOMS: atom_id res chain seq x y z
N MET A 1 4.77 26.89 -32.37
CA MET A 1 5.90 27.59 -31.74
C MET A 1 6.12 27.00 -30.35
N LEU A 2 7.21 26.26 -30.13
CA LEU A 2 7.58 25.75 -28.81
C LEU A 2 8.26 26.89 -28.05
N GLY A 3 7.52 27.58 -27.19
CA GLY A 3 8.08 28.60 -26.31
C GLY A 3 9.21 28.00 -25.46
N LYS A 4 10.35 28.68 -25.38
CA LYS A 4 11.47 28.26 -24.52
C LYS A 4 10.97 28.23 -23.07
N ILE A 5 10.78 27.04 -22.52
CA ILE A 5 10.51 26.83 -21.10
C ILE A 5 11.77 27.25 -20.35
N LYS A 6 11.77 28.45 -19.77
CA LYS A 6 12.88 28.92 -18.92
C LYS A 6 12.72 28.25 -17.56
N SER A 7 13.48 27.19 -17.31
CA SER A 7 13.49 26.54 -16.00
C SER A 7 13.99 27.53 -14.94
N THR A 8 13.19 27.77 -13.91
CA THR A 8 13.61 28.56 -12.76
C THR A 8 14.28 27.64 -11.75
N PRO A 9 15.22 28.12 -10.92
CA PRO A 9 15.81 27.29 -9.86
C PRO A 9 14.76 26.67 -8.93
N ARG A 10 13.60 27.34 -8.78
CA ARG A 10 12.44 26.84 -8.05
C ARG A 10 11.84 25.57 -8.69
N THR A 11 11.70 25.49 -10.01
CA THR A 11 11.12 24.31 -10.67
C THR A 11 12.01 23.08 -10.51
N ILE A 12 13.33 23.27 -10.57
CA ILE A 12 14.32 22.20 -10.34
C ILE A 12 14.24 21.70 -8.90
N LEU A 13 14.14 22.61 -7.93
CA LEU A 13 14.02 22.25 -6.51
C LEU A 13 12.72 21.48 -6.23
N LEU A 14 11.59 21.88 -6.84
CA LEU A 14 10.33 21.17 -6.70
C LEU A 14 10.35 19.79 -7.35
N ALA A 15 10.97 19.65 -8.53
CA ALA A 15 11.17 18.34 -9.17
C ALA A 15 12.03 17.42 -8.30
N ALA A 16 13.12 17.95 -7.73
CA ALA A 16 13.97 17.21 -6.81
C ALA A 16 13.20 16.78 -5.54
N ALA A 17 12.34 17.65 -5.01
CA ALA A 17 11.48 17.33 -3.87
C ALA A 17 10.45 16.23 -4.19
N CYS A 18 9.79 16.28 -5.35
CA CYS A 18 8.93 15.18 -5.82
C CYS A 18 9.69 13.85 -5.88
N PHE A 19 10.88 13.86 -6.49
CA PHE A 19 11.72 12.68 -6.59
C PHE A 19 12.15 12.16 -5.21
N LEU A 20 12.55 13.07 -4.31
CA LEU A 20 12.93 12.73 -2.94
C LEU A 20 11.77 12.07 -2.18
N ILE A 21 10.55 12.58 -2.32
CA ILE A 21 9.37 11.97 -1.68
C ILE A 21 9.18 10.54 -2.19
N VAL A 22 9.18 10.34 -3.51
CA VAL A 22 9.06 8.99 -4.09
C VAL A 22 10.21 8.10 -3.61
N PHE A 23 11.44 8.59 -3.59
CA PHE A 23 12.60 7.83 -3.12
C PHE A 23 12.46 7.42 -1.64
N ILE A 24 12.03 8.34 -0.77
CA ILE A 24 11.87 8.05 0.66
C ILE A 24 10.86 6.92 0.86
N PHE A 25 9.70 7.01 0.22
CA PHE A 25 8.61 6.05 0.46
C PHE A 25 8.84 4.69 -0.19
N PHE A 26 9.47 4.63 -1.36
CA PHE A 26 9.65 3.37 -2.11
C PHE A 26 11.02 2.72 -1.95
N LYS A 27 12.02 3.43 -1.41
CA LYS A 27 13.39 2.91 -1.26
C LYS A 27 13.98 3.10 0.13
N ALA A 28 13.73 4.21 0.80
CA ALA A 28 14.37 4.49 2.09
C ALA A 28 13.59 3.90 3.28
N LEU A 29 12.26 3.84 3.21
CA LEU A 29 11.43 3.31 4.28
C LEU A 29 11.55 1.78 4.37
N PRO A 30 11.85 1.22 5.56
CA PRO A 30 11.86 -0.22 5.75
C PRO A 30 10.44 -0.79 5.66
N MET A 31 10.29 -1.95 5.02
CA MET A 31 8.96 -2.53 4.79
C MET A 31 8.21 -2.88 6.07
N SER A 32 8.90 -3.27 7.14
CA SER A 32 8.27 -3.50 8.46
C SER A 32 7.60 -2.25 9.04
N PHE A 33 8.16 -1.07 8.75
CA PHE A 33 7.51 0.19 9.13
C PHE A 33 6.32 0.49 8.22
N LEU A 34 6.47 0.22 6.92
CA LEU A 34 5.41 0.45 5.95
C LEU A 34 4.19 -0.42 6.25
N SER A 35 4.34 -1.73 6.51
CA SER A 35 3.23 -2.62 6.83
C SER A 35 2.47 -2.20 8.09
N SER A 36 3.21 -1.84 9.14
CA SER A 36 2.63 -1.42 10.42
C SER A 36 1.86 -0.08 10.32
N TRP A 37 2.31 0.83 9.46
CA TRP A 37 1.81 2.21 9.38
C TRP A 37 1.30 2.56 7.98
N LEU A 38 0.91 1.58 7.17
CA LEU A 38 0.62 1.76 5.74
C LEU A 38 -0.37 2.89 5.50
N MET A 39 -1.47 2.90 6.25
CA MET A 39 -2.53 3.90 6.09
C MET A 39 -2.02 5.31 6.41
N THR A 40 -1.25 5.46 7.48
CA THR A 40 -0.64 6.73 7.88
C THR A 40 0.42 7.18 6.87
N ALA A 41 1.30 6.28 6.44
CA ALA A 41 2.33 6.53 5.44
C ALA A 41 1.71 6.95 4.11
N THR A 42 0.67 6.24 3.66
CA THR A 42 -0.08 6.55 2.43
C THR A 42 -0.72 7.93 2.51
N MET A 43 -1.35 8.26 3.63
CA MET A 43 -2.01 9.55 3.82
C MET A 43 -0.99 10.71 3.85
N ILE A 44 0.06 10.59 4.65
CA ILE A 44 1.10 11.63 4.78
C ILE A 44 1.85 11.78 3.46
N GLY A 45 2.30 10.67 2.87
CA GLY A 45 3.04 10.66 1.61
C GLY A 45 2.21 11.18 0.44
N GLY A 46 0.94 10.75 0.33
CA GLY A 46 0.02 11.22 -0.70
C GLY A 46 -0.26 12.71 -0.61
N ILE A 47 -0.52 13.24 0.59
CA ILE A 47 -0.73 14.68 0.81
C ILE A 47 0.55 15.47 0.48
N ALA A 48 1.71 15.04 1.01
CA ALA A 48 2.98 15.70 0.75
C ALA A 48 3.32 15.72 -0.74
N PHE A 49 3.17 14.57 -1.42
CA PHE A 49 3.41 14.46 -2.86
C PHE A 49 2.47 15.36 -3.64
N THR A 50 1.17 15.37 -3.32
CA THR A 50 0.17 16.20 -4.00
C THR A 50 0.46 17.69 -3.88
N ILE A 51 0.87 18.15 -2.70
CA ILE A 51 1.21 19.56 -2.47
C ILE A 51 2.43 19.95 -3.31
N VAL A 52 3.52 19.17 -3.23
CA VAL A 52 4.76 19.49 -3.94
C VAL A 52 4.59 19.34 -5.45
N PHE A 53 3.88 18.31 -5.90
CA PHE A 53 3.57 18.09 -7.31
C PHE A 53 2.62 19.16 -7.86
N GLY A 54 1.63 19.59 -7.08
CA GLY A 54 0.78 20.73 -7.41
C GLY A 54 1.62 22.00 -7.58
N MET A 55 2.46 22.34 -6.60
CA MET A 55 3.39 23.48 -6.72
C MET A 55 4.29 23.37 -7.94
N PHE A 56 4.76 22.15 -8.28
CA PHE A 56 5.56 21.90 -9.48
C PHE A 56 4.77 22.17 -10.76
N LEU A 57 3.55 21.66 -10.89
CA LEU A 57 2.70 21.88 -12.08
C LEU A 57 2.37 23.36 -12.29
N PHE A 58 2.05 24.10 -11.22
CA PHE A 58 1.76 25.54 -11.30
C PHE A 58 3.01 26.42 -11.41
N SER A 59 4.22 25.87 -11.21
CA SER A 59 5.47 26.64 -11.35
C SER A 59 5.86 26.94 -12.80
N PHE A 60 5.21 26.29 -13.77
CA PHE A 60 5.43 26.50 -15.20
C PHE A 60 4.60 27.65 -15.79
N GLU A 61 3.81 28.35 -14.99
CA GLU A 61 2.94 29.42 -15.46
C GLU A 61 3.76 30.67 -15.81
N SER A 62 3.69 31.12 -17.07
CA SER A 62 4.24 32.40 -17.48
C SER A 62 3.29 33.52 -17.07
N GLN A 63 3.85 34.59 -16.51
CA GLN A 63 3.17 35.79 -16.00
C GLN A 63 2.17 36.44 -16.97
N ASP A 64 2.26 36.14 -18.27
CA ASP A 64 1.45 36.74 -19.34
C ASP A 64 -0.02 36.25 -19.40
N TYR A 65 -0.41 35.22 -18.63
CA TYR A 65 -1.77 34.65 -18.66
C TYR A 65 -2.71 35.16 -17.55
N ALA A 66 -2.28 36.12 -16.73
CA ALA A 66 -3.07 36.61 -15.60
C ALA A 66 -4.28 37.49 -15.98
N GLU A 67 -4.43 37.92 -17.25
CA GLU A 67 -5.49 38.84 -17.68
C GLU A 67 -6.75 38.16 -18.22
N ASP A 68 -6.67 36.94 -18.74
CA ASP A 68 -7.83 36.17 -19.22
C ASP A 68 -8.21 35.11 -18.19
N GLY A 69 -9.18 35.46 -17.34
CA GLY A 69 -9.61 34.65 -16.19
C GLY A 69 -9.75 33.15 -16.47
N GLY A 70 -8.96 32.36 -15.74
CA GLY A 70 -9.14 30.92 -15.58
C GLY A 70 -9.08 30.12 -16.89
N SER A 71 -7.86 29.90 -17.40
CA SER A 71 -7.69 29.04 -18.57
C SER A 71 -8.09 27.59 -18.22
N ASN A 72 -8.66 26.85 -19.19
CA ASN A 72 -8.92 25.41 -19.05
C ASN A 72 -7.67 24.62 -18.61
N THR A 73 -6.47 25.17 -18.82
CA THR A 73 -5.20 24.54 -18.44
C THR A 73 -5.01 24.47 -16.93
N ASP A 74 -5.49 25.46 -16.16
CA ASP A 74 -5.32 25.50 -14.70
C ASP A 74 -6.27 24.53 -14.01
N MET A 75 -7.47 24.37 -14.57
CA MET A 75 -8.39 23.31 -14.18
C MET A 75 -7.77 21.92 -14.40
N ILE A 76 -7.14 21.69 -15.56
CA ILE A 76 -6.48 20.41 -15.87
C ILE A 76 -5.30 20.15 -14.92
N LYS A 77 -4.44 21.15 -14.66
CA LYS A 77 -3.34 21.04 -13.67
C LYS A 77 -3.88 20.69 -12.27
N GLY A 78 -4.97 21.34 -11.85
CA GLY A 78 -5.62 21.06 -10.57
C GLY A 78 -6.14 19.63 -10.48
N ILE A 79 -6.81 19.14 -11.54
CA ILE A 79 -7.28 17.75 -11.62
C ILE A 79 -6.09 16.78 -11.57
N LEU A 80 -5.02 17.04 -12.31
CA LEU A 80 -3.81 16.21 -12.30
C LEU A 80 -3.13 16.17 -10.92
N ALA A 81 -3.08 17.31 -10.21
CA ALA A 81 -2.56 17.36 -8.86
C ALA A 81 -3.40 16.48 -7.93
N ILE A 82 -4.73 16.57 -7.97
CA ILE A 82 -5.60 15.73 -7.13
C ILE A 82 -5.48 14.24 -7.49
N LEU A 83 -5.44 13.90 -8.78
CA LEU A 83 -5.25 12.52 -9.23
C LEU A 83 -3.91 11.93 -8.77
N SER A 84 -2.88 12.77 -8.61
CA SER A 84 -1.58 12.34 -8.11
C SER A 84 -1.64 11.75 -6.69
N LEU A 85 -2.59 12.21 -5.85
CA LEU A 85 -2.83 11.66 -4.52
C LEU A 85 -3.25 10.18 -4.60
N PHE A 86 -4.22 9.89 -5.46
CA PHE A 86 -4.75 8.55 -5.65
C PHE A 86 -3.73 7.65 -6.34
N ALA A 87 -2.99 8.18 -7.31
CA ALA A 87 -1.91 7.45 -7.97
C ALA A 87 -0.83 7.05 -6.95
N PHE A 88 -0.37 7.98 -6.12
CA PHE A 88 0.64 7.70 -5.10
C PHE A 88 0.16 6.63 -4.11
N ALA A 89 -1.07 6.76 -3.62
CA ALA A 89 -1.65 5.78 -2.71
C ALA A 89 -1.75 4.38 -3.34
N TYR A 90 -2.24 4.31 -4.58
CA TYR A 90 -2.32 3.06 -5.32
C TYR A 90 -0.96 2.39 -5.50
N PHE A 91 0.07 3.16 -5.89
CA PHE A 91 1.41 2.62 -6.07
C PHE A 91 2.02 2.12 -4.75
N LEU A 92 1.84 2.85 -3.65
CA LEU A 92 2.41 2.46 -2.36
C LEU A 92 1.76 1.16 -1.84
N ILE A 93 0.43 1.07 -1.91
CA ILE A 93 -0.31 -0.14 -1.53
C ILE A 93 0.08 -1.32 -2.43
N SER A 94 0.16 -1.10 -3.74
CA SER A 94 0.55 -2.15 -4.69
C SER A 94 1.98 -2.66 -4.43
N TYR A 95 2.89 -1.75 -4.07
CA TYR A 95 4.27 -2.09 -3.74
C TYR A 95 4.37 -2.96 -2.48
N GLU A 96 3.59 -2.66 -1.44
CA GLU A 96 3.52 -3.49 -0.24
C GLU A 96 2.93 -4.87 -0.55
N VAL A 97 1.79 -4.93 -1.25
CA VAL A 97 1.15 -6.21 -1.61
C VAL A 97 2.08 -7.09 -2.45
N GLU A 98 2.82 -6.49 -3.40
CA GLU A 98 3.81 -7.22 -4.19
C GLU A 98 4.97 -7.74 -3.32
N PHE A 99 5.44 -6.93 -2.38
CA PHE A 99 6.47 -7.34 -1.43
C PHE A 99 6.01 -8.49 -0.54
N GLU A 100 4.84 -8.38 0.09
CA GLU A 100 4.24 -9.44 0.90
C GLU A 100 4.09 -10.74 0.10
N GLY A 101 3.57 -10.63 -1.12
CA GLY A 101 3.46 -11.74 -2.04
C GLY A 101 4.80 -12.42 -2.28
N LYS A 102 5.83 -11.66 -2.69
CA LYS A 102 7.17 -12.21 -2.94
C LYS A 102 7.79 -12.85 -1.70
N GLN A 103 7.63 -12.24 -0.53
CA GLN A 103 8.16 -12.77 0.72
C GLN A 103 7.48 -14.07 1.12
N LEU A 104 6.15 -14.16 1.02
CA LEU A 104 5.42 -15.40 1.25
C LEU A 104 5.83 -16.51 0.28
N LYS A 105 6.05 -16.17 -1.00
CA LYS A 105 6.49 -17.16 -2.00
C LYS A 105 7.90 -17.69 -1.73
N ALA A 106 8.83 -16.80 -1.39
CA ALA A 106 10.26 -17.16 -1.26
C ALA A 106 10.60 -17.74 0.13
N HIS A 107 9.96 -17.24 1.19
CA HIS A 107 10.34 -17.51 2.57
C HIS A 107 9.16 -17.99 3.44
N GLY A 108 8.01 -18.28 2.82
CA GLY A 108 6.82 -18.74 3.53
C GLY A 108 7.00 -20.11 4.18
N ILE A 109 6.68 -20.18 5.47
CA ILE A 109 6.69 -21.40 6.27
C ILE A 109 5.26 -21.76 6.65
N VAL A 110 4.91 -23.02 6.48
CA VAL A 110 3.59 -23.53 6.86
C VAL A 110 3.60 -23.93 8.32
N THR A 111 2.61 -23.47 9.07
CA THR A 111 2.37 -23.90 10.44
C THR A 111 0.87 -23.95 10.74
N THR A 112 0.51 -24.52 11.88
CA THR A 112 -0.86 -24.52 12.37
C THR A 112 -1.06 -23.33 13.29
N ALA A 113 -2.05 -22.51 12.99
CA ALA A 113 -2.49 -21.41 13.85
C ALA A 113 -3.88 -21.67 14.41
N LYS A 114 -4.21 -21.00 15.51
CA LYS A 114 -5.54 -21.00 16.10
C LYS A 114 -6.19 -19.65 15.90
N ILE A 115 -7.42 -19.63 15.40
CA ILE A 115 -8.22 -18.40 15.32
C ILE A 115 -8.57 -17.99 16.75
N ILE A 116 -8.15 -16.80 17.17
CA ILE A 116 -8.41 -16.29 18.53
C ILE A 116 -9.48 -15.21 18.56
N ASP A 117 -9.60 -14.42 17.48
CA ASP A 117 -10.65 -13.42 17.34
C ASP A 117 -11.10 -13.27 15.88
N LYS A 118 -12.30 -12.71 15.71
CA LYS A 118 -12.91 -12.40 14.43
C LYS A 118 -13.60 -11.05 14.50
N THR A 119 -13.16 -10.12 13.67
CA THR A 119 -13.75 -8.80 13.55
C THR A 119 -14.39 -8.61 12.18
N ALA A 120 -15.64 -8.17 12.13
CA ALA A 120 -16.31 -7.74 10.92
C ALA A 120 -16.75 -6.28 11.06
N LEU A 121 -16.17 -5.39 10.27
CA LEU A 121 -16.53 -3.98 10.20
C LEU A 121 -17.48 -3.78 9.02
N ARG A 122 -18.74 -3.45 9.33
CA ARG A 122 -19.77 -3.12 8.33
C ARG A 122 -19.91 -1.60 8.21
N ALA A 123 -19.53 -1.06 7.05
CA ALA A 123 -19.91 0.27 6.62
C ALA A 123 -21.08 0.20 5.64
N LYS A 124 -21.80 1.32 5.45
CA LYS A 124 -23.01 1.41 4.60
C LYS A 124 -22.79 0.91 3.15
N ARG A 125 -21.54 0.90 2.67
CA ARG A 125 -21.16 0.49 1.30
C ARG A 125 -20.01 -0.52 1.22
N SER A 126 -19.41 -0.92 2.34
CA SER A 126 -18.28 -1.84 2.36
C SER A 126 -18.30 -2.70 3.61
N GLU A 127 -17.82 -3.93 3.49
CA GLU A 127 -17.67 -4.85 4.62
C GLU A 127 -16.20 -5.30 4.62
N THR A 128 -15.51 -5.08 5.73
CA THR A 128 -14.13 -5.54 5.93
C THR A 128 -14.17 -6.64 6.97
N HIS A 129 -13.66 -7.81 6.60
CA HIS A 129 -13.57 -8.97 7.49
C HIS A 129 -12.11 -9.24 7.82
N SER A 130 -11.84 -9.48 9.10
CA SER A 130 -10.51 -9.88 9.57
C SER A 130 -10.62 -10.92 10.67
N ALA A 131 -9.61 -11.78 10.77
CA ALA A 131 -9.45 -12.71 11.88
C ALA A 131 -8.07 -12.50 12.50
N GLU A 132 -7.97 -12.66 13.81
CA GLU A 132 -6.69 -12.72 14.50
C GLU A 132 -6.32 -14.19 14.73
N VAL A 133 -5.11 -14.55 14.35
CA VAL A 133 -4.54 -15.90 14.48
C VAL A 133 -3.38 -15.89 15.46
N ALA A 134 -3.35 -16.89 16.34
CA ALA A 134 -2.24 -17.15 17.23
C ALA A 134 -1.49 -18.42 16.78
N PHE A 135 -0.17 -18.36 16.66
CA PHE A 135 0.67 -19.49 16.29
C PHE A 135 2.03 -19.44 16.98
N GLU A 136 2.71 -20.57 17.05
CA GLU A 136 4.11 -20.62 17.49
C GLU A 136 5.04 -20.41 16.30
N ASP A 137 5.97 -19.47 16.44
CA ASP A 137 7.03 -19.25 15.47
C ASP A 137 8.14 -20.31 15.58
N GLN A 138 9.16 -20.23 14.72
CA GLN A 138 10.31 -21.15 14.77
C GLN A 138 11.11 -21.10 16.08
N LEU A 139 10.97 -20.02 16.86
CA LEU A 139 11.60 -19.82 18.15
C LEU A 139 10.70 -20.24 19.32
N LYS A 140 9.55 -20.87 19.04
CA LYS A 140 8.53 -21.28 20.02
C LYS A 140 7.92 -20.10 20.79
N LYS A 141 7.92 -18.91 20.20
CA LYS A 141 7.20 -17.76 20.72
C LYS A 141 5.81 -17.74 20.14
N VAL A 142 4.83 -17.45 21.00
CA VAL A 142 3.46 -17.24 20.56
C VAL A 142 3.37 -15.88 19.91
N VAL A 143 2.98 -15.86 18.64
CA VAL A 143 2.80 -14.65 17.84
C VAL A 143 1.35 -14.52 17.45
N HIS A 144 0.89 -13.28 17.43
CA HIS A 144 -0.47 -12.89 17.06
C HIS A 144 -0.37 -12.11 15.75
N SER A 145 -1.19 -12.47 14.78
CA SER A 145 -1.25 -11.76 13.51
C SER A 145 -2.68 -11.57 13.05
N LYS A 146 -2.95 -10.43 12.41
CA LYS A 146 -4.26 -10.09 11.87
C LYS A 146 -4.29 -10.39 10.38
N VAL A 147 -5.20 -11.26 9.98
CA VAL A 147 -5.39 -11.64 8.58
C VAL A 147 -6.68 -11.03 8.06
N LEU A 148 -6.59 -10.32 6.92
CA LEU A 148 -7.76 -9.87 6.18
C LEU A 148 -8.35 -11.06 5.41
N LEU A 149 -9.67 -11.24 5.53
CA LEU A 149 -10.38 -12.34 4.90
C LEU A 149 -11.43 -11.79 3.94
N SER A 150 -11.69 -12.53 2.87
CA SER A 150 -12.92 -12.34 2.10
C SER A 150 -14.13 -12.73 2.95
N LYS A 151 -15.32 -12.30 2.51
CA LYS A 151 -16.58 -12.60 3.20
C LYS A 151 -16.84 -14.10 3.35
N ASP A 152 -16.48 -14.88 2.33
CA ASP A 152 -16.69 -16.33 2.33
C ASP A 152 -15.67 -17.03 3.22
N GLU A 153 -14.39 -16.65 3.14
CA GLU A 153 -13.35 -17.14 4.06
C GLU A 153 -13.70 -16.82 5.52
N TYR A 154 -14.19 -15.61 5.79
CA TYR A 154 -14.63 -15.20 7.12
C TYR A 154 -15.79 -16.05 7.65
N ARG A 155 -16.71 -16.49 6.79
CA ARG A 155 -17.81 -17.38 7.19
C ARG A 155 -17.33 -18.79 7.51
N ASN A 156 -16.27 -19.23 6.85
CA ASN A 156 -15.74 -20.60 6.96
C ASN A 156 -14.80 -20.80 8.16
N VAL A 157 -14.27 -19.73 8.75
CA VAL A 157 -13.43 -19.80 9.95
C VAL A 157 -14.24 -19.59 11.23
N THR A 158 -13.90 -20.29 12.31
CA THR A 158 -14.54 -20.13 13.63
C THR A 158 -13.49 -19.86 14.71
N ILE A 159 -13.84 -19.09 15.74
CA ILE A 159 -12.95 -18.87 16.90
C ILE A 159 -12.65 -20.22 17.56
N GLY A 160 -11.37 -20.45 17.86
CA GLY A 160 -10.86 -21.70 18.42
C GLY A 160 -10.48 -22.76 17.38
N GLN A 161 -10.83 -22.56 16.11
CA GLN A 161 -10.48 -23.47 15.02
C GLN A 161 -8.98 -23.44 14.75
N ALA A 162 -8.38 -24.62 14.57
CA ALA A 162 -7.04 -24.76 14.03
C ALA A 162 -7.08 -24.64 12.50
N VAL A 163 -6.23 -23.78 11.94
CA VAL A 163 -6.12 -23.52 10.51
C VAL A 163 -4.66 -23.60 10.09
N SER A 164 -4.41 -24.10 8.89
CA SER A 164 -3.08 -24.03 8.29
C SER A 164 -2.83 -22.60 7.81
N ILE A 165 -1.68 -22.05 8.16
CA ILE A 165 -1.24 -20.73 7.70
C ILE A 165 0.13 -20.85 7.04
N MET A 166 0.42 -19.90 6.15
CA MET A 166 1.75 -19.60 5.68
C MET A 166 2.17 -18.24 6.22
N TYR A 167 3.35 -18.16 6.84
CA TYR A 167 3.90 -16.92 7.39
C TYR A 167 5.38 -16.75 7.04
N VAL A 168 5.88 -15.52 7.13
CA VAL A 168 7.30 -15.21 6.92
C VAL A 168 7.98 -14.99 8.27
N PRO A 169 9.03 -15.73 8.64
CA PRO A 169 9.66 -15.61 9.98
C PRO A 169 10.20 -14.21 10.31
N GLU A 170 10.70 -13.51 9.30
CA GLU A 170 11.25 -12.15 9.45
C GLU A 170 10.15 -11.07 9.58
N TYR A 171 8.94 -11.36 9.09
CA TYR A 171 7.79 -10.46 9.02
C TYR A 171 6.54 -11.21 9.48
N THR A 172 6.39 -11.37 10.80
CA THR A 172 5.33 -12.20 11.38
C THR A 172 3.91 -11.64 11.21
N ASP A 173 3.81 -10.38 10.77
CA ASP A 173 2.59 -9.72 10.32
C ASP A 173 2.13 -10.23 8.94
N ILE A 174 3.05 -10.70 8.09
CA ILE A 174 2.75 -11.25 6.78
C ILE A 174 2.29 -12.71 6.93
N VAL A 175 0.98 -12.90 7.05
CA VAL A 175 0.34 -14.20 7.25
C VAL A 175 -0.83 -14.40 6.31
N ARG A 176 -0.93 -15.61 5.73
CA ARG A 176 -2.08 -16.01 4.90
C ARG A 176 -2.63 -17.35 5.37
N ILE A 177 -3.95 -17.44 5.53
CA ILE A 177 -4.64 -18.70 5.81
C ILE A 177 -4.71 -19.52 4.52
N LEU A 178 -4.42 -20.82 4.63
CA LEU A 178 -4.49 -21.79 3.53
C LEU A 178 -5.81 -22.56 3.65
N PHE A 179 -6.76 -22.30 2.75
CA PHE A 179 -8.06 -22.96 2.72
C PHE A 179 -8.09 -24.22 1.84
N SER A 180 -7.12 -24.37 0.94
CA SER A 180 -6.97 -25.57 0.11
C SER A 180 -5.52 -25.85 -0.26
N GLU A 181 -5.23 -27.10 -0.61
CA GLU A 181 -3.93 -27.50 -1.16
C GLU A 181 -3.61 -26.73 -2.46
N GLU A 182 -4.61 -26.48 -3.30
CA GLU A 182 -4.44 -25.66 -4.52
C GLU A 182 -3.96 -24.24 -4.20
N GLN A 183 -4.43 -23.62 -3.11
CA GLN A 183 -3.95 -22.30 -2.70
C GLN A 183 -2.48 -22.34 -2.28
N TYR A 184 -2.06 -23.41 -1.59
CA TYR A 184 -0.66 -23.63 -1.25
C TYR A 184 0.22 -23.77 -2.51
N GLN A 185 -0.22 -24.58 -3.47
CA GLN A 185 0.52 -24.81 -4.72
C GLN A 185 0.59 -23.55 -5.61
N ARG A 186 -0.49 -22.77 -5.68
CA ARG A 186 -0.48 -21.45 -6.37
C ARG A 186 0.45 -20.44 -5.70
N LEU A 187 0.54 -20.46 -4.37
CA LEU A 187 1.47 -19.61 -3.64
C LEU A 187 2.91 -20.03 -3.91
N LYS A 188 3.22 -21.33 -3.89
CA LYS A 188 4.56 -21.84 -4.22
C LYS A 188 4.93 -21.77 -5.70
N GLY A 189 3.98 -21.47 -6.59
CA GLY A 189 4.23 -21.36 -8.02
C GLY A 189 4.40 -22.70 -8.73
N GLU A 190 3.93 -23.81 -8.13
CA GLU A 190 4.00 -25.15 -8.74
C GLU A 190 2.85 -25.41 -9.75
N LEU A 191 1.89 -24.48 -9.86
CA LEU A 191 0.87 -24.47 -10.91
C LEU A 191 1.07 -23.22 -11.78
N GLU A 192 1.90 -23.35 -12.82
CA GLU A 192 1.90 -22.49 -14.01
C GLU A 192 0.86 -22.99 -15.03
#